data_AF-A0A1M6ISC2-F1
#
_entry.id   AF-A0A1M6ISC2-F1
#
_cell.length_a   1.000
_cell.length_b   1.000
_cell.length_c   1.000
_cell.angle_alpha   90.00
_cell.angle_beta   90.00
_cell.angle_gamma   90.00
#
_symmetry.space_group_name_H-M   'P 1'
#
loop_
_entity.id
_entity.type
_entity.pdbx_description
1 polymer ?
#
loop_
_entity_poly.entity_id
_entity_poly.type
_entity_poly.pdbx_seq_one_letter_code
_entity_poly.pdbx_strand_id
1 'polypeptide(L)' 'MVNAVLIIVLAAMFAGAVLKIVHEKKKGNKCIGCPYGQTGGNGCSCGK' A
#
# COMPACT_ATOMS: atom_id res chain seq x y z
N MET A 1 25.90 12.22 12.06
CA MET A 1 24.75 13.16 11.98
C MET A 1 24.09 13.10 10.60
N VAL A 2 24.83 13.32 9.51
CA VAL A 2 24.29 13.23 8.12
C VAL A 2 23.71 11.85 7.80
N ASN A 3 24.39 10.76 8.15
CA ASN A 3 23.88 9.39 7.91
C ASN A 3 22.55 9.11 8.62
N ALA A 4 22.35 9.62 9.84
CA ALA A 4 21.11 9.39 10.58
C ALA A 4 19.92 10.08 9.88
N VAL A 5 20.11 11.31 9.41
CA VAL A 5 19.09 12.06 8.66
C VAL A 5 18.74 11.33 7.36
N LEU A 6 19.76 10.86 6.62
CA LEU A 6 19.54 10.09 5.38
C LEU A 6 18.73 8.82 5.61
N ILE A 7 19.05 8.06 6.66
CA ILE A 7 18.33 6.83 7.02
C ILE A 7 16.87 7.13 7.36
N ILE A 8 16.59 8.20 8.13
CA ILE A 8 15.23 8.58 8.51
C ILE A 8 14.40 8.96 7.28
N VAL A 9 14.96 9.73 6.35
CA VAL A 9 14.25 10.15 5.12
C VAL A 9 13.92 8.94 4.23
N LEU A 10 14.88 8.03 4.04
CA LEU A 10 14.66 6.77 3.33
C LEU A 10 13.57 5.94 4.01
N ALA A 11 13.67 5.75 5.32
CA ALA A 11 12.69 5.00 6.08
C ALA A 11 11.28 5.59 5.98
N ALA A 12 11.14 6.93 6.00
CA ALA A 12 9.84 7.60 5.86
C ALA A 12 9.20 7.36 4.48
N MET A 13 9.98 7.38 3.41
CA MET A 13 9.53 7.06 2.05
C MET A 13 8.99 5.62 1.95
N PHE A 14 9.77 4.65 2.43
CA PHE A 14 9.35 3.23 2.43
C PHE A 14 8.15 2.99 3.35
N ALA A 15 8.14 3.59 4.54
CA ALA A 15 7.04 3.47 5.49
C ALA A 15 5.73 4.03 4.92
N GLY A 16 5.76 5.16 4.21
CA GLY A 16 4.58 5.72 3.54
C GLY A 16 4.00 4.77 2.50
N ALA A 17 4.85 4.13 1.69
CA ALA A 17 4.41 3.13 0.71
C ALA A 17 3.80 1.89 1.39
N VAL A 18 4.50 1.34 2.40
CA VAL A 18 4.04 0.16 3.14
C VAL A 18 2.73 0.44 3.89
N LEU A 19 2.61 1.60 4.54
CA LEU A 19 1.39 2.01 5.24
C LEU A 19 0.20 2.11 4.29
N LYS A 20 0.40 2.64 3.08
CA LYS A 20 -0.67 2.70 2.08
C LYS A 20 -1.10 1.29 1.64
N ILE A 21 -0.14 0.39 1.44
CA ILE A 21 -0.41 -1.01 1.13
C ILE A 21 -1.20 -1.68 2.26
N VAL A 22 -0.73 -1.54 3.51
CA VAL A 22 -1.38 -2.15 4.67
C VAL A 22 -2.76 -1.56 4.91
N HIS A 23 -2.93 -0.24 4.78
CA HIS A 23 -4.22 0.41 4.99
C HIS A 23 -5.25 0.00 3.94
N GLU A 24 -4.86 -0.11 2.67
CA GLU A 24 -5.72 -0.66 1.60
C GLU A 24 -6.02 -2.15 1.82
N LYS A 25 -5.01 -2.96 2.19
CA LYS A 25 -5.20 -4.38 2.53
C LYS A 25 -6.17 -4.57 3.69
N LYS A 26 -6.07 -3.72 4.73
CA LYS A 26 -6.91 -3.78 5.93
C LYS A 26 -8.36 -3.40 5.64
N LYS A 27 -8.60 -2.63 4.59
CA LYS A 27 -9.95 -2.28 4.09
C LYS A 27 -10.58 -3.35 3.19
N GLY A 28 -9.88 -4.46 2.93
CA GLY A 28 -10.36 -5.53 2.05
C GLY A 28 -9.92 -5.38 0.59
N ASN A 29 -9.25 -4.28 0.22
CA ASN A 29 -8.71 -4.09 -1.12
C ASN A 29 -7.44 -4.93 -1.29
N LYS A 30 -7.60 -6.10 -1.91
CA LYS A 30 -6.52 -7.07 -2.14
C LYS A 30 -5.49 -6.60 -3.18
N CYS A 31 -5.87 -5.63 -4.00
CA CYS A 31 -5.12 -5.15 -5.17
C CYS A 31 -4.93 -3.62 -5.08
N ILE A 32 -3.70 -3.13 -4.82
CA ILE A 32 -3.40 -1.69 -4.73
C ILE A 32 -3.52 -1.08 -6.13
N GLY A 33 -4.37 -0.05 -6.29
CA GLY A 33 -4.64 0.57 -7.59
C GLY A 33 -5.79 -0.04 -8.38
N CYS A 34 -6.50 -1.04 -7.86
CA CYS A 34 -7.68 -1.57 -8.52
C CYS A 34 -8.90 -0.68 -8.20
N PRO A 35 -9.51 0.02 -9.18
CA PRO A 35 -10.65 0.91 -8.95
C PRO A 35 -11.90 0.17 -8.42
N TYR A 36 -11.90 -1.16 -8.52
CA TYR A 36 -12.95 -2.05 -8.02
C TYR A 36 -12.57 -2.83 -6.75
N GLY A 37 -11.41 -2.56 -6.16
CA GLY A 37 -10.89 -3.31 -5.00
C GLY A 37 -11.79 -3.27 -3.77
N GLN A 38 -12.69 -2.28 -3.68
CA GLN A 38 -13.61 -2.06 -2.56
C GLN A 38 -14.94 -2.80 -2.69
N THR A 39 -15.22 -3.44 -3.83
CA THR A 39 -16.44 -4.24 -3.99
C THR A 39 -16.19 -5.62 -3.38
N GLY A 40 -16.87 -5.88 -2.25
CA GLY A 40 -16.71 -7.07 -1.41
C GLY A 40 -17.09 -8.37 -2.13
N GLY A 41 -16.21 -8.85 -3.00
CA GLY A 41 -16.30 -10.13 -3.69
C GLY A 41 -14.98 -10.87 -3.55
N ASN A 42 -15.06 -12.16 -3.26
CA ASN A 42 -13.95 -13.06 -2.94
C ASN A 42 -12.95 -13.34 -4.10
N GLY A 43 -12.75 -12.41 -5.03
CA GLY A 43 -11.84 -12.55 -6.17
C GLY A 43 -11.56 -11.21 -6.85
N CYS A 44 -10.27 -10.86 -7.05
CA CYS A 44 -9.90 -9.81 -8.01
C CYS A 44 -10.23 -10.35 -9.42
N SER A 45 -11.45 -10.12 -9.91
CA SER A 45 -11.83 -10.31 -11.32
C SER A 45 -11.28 -9.15 -12.15
N CYS A 46 -9.96 -9.06 -12.24
CA CYS A 46 -9.31 -8.10 -13.11
C CYS A 46 -9.19 -8.76 -14.50
N GLY A 47 -10.14 -8.46 -15.38
CA GLY A 47 -10.14 -8.93 -16.76
C GLY A 47 -11.20 -9.99 -17.07
N LYS A 48 -12.05 -9.66 -18.03
CA LYS A 48 -12.60 -10.62 -18.98
C LYS A 48 -11.46 -11.08 -19.91
#